data_AF-A0A2U2Z8U9-F1
#
_entry.id   AF-A0A2U2Z8U9-F1
#
_cell.length_a   1.000
_cell.length_b   1.000
_cell.length_c   1.000
_cell.angle_alpha   90.00
_cell.angle_beta   90.00
_cell.angle_gamma   90.00
#
_symmetry.space_group_name_H-M   'P 1'
#
loop_
_entity.id
_entity.type
_entity.pdbx_description
1 polymer ?
#
loop_
_entity_poly.entity_id
_entity_poly.type
_entity_poly.pdbx_seq_one_letter_code
_entity_poly.pdbx_strand_id
1 'polypeptide(L)' 'MPRPHGFAYEAHPNGTVHITHHNRPATTLNGDPAARFLTEVTSSDPQLVMARWTGNYKRGNERTARNHPRNRR' A
#
# COMPACT_ATOMS: atom_id res chain seq x y z
N MET A 1 -6.20 -14.96 -15.09
CA MET A 1 -6.59 -13.85 -14.19
C MET A 1 -6.22 -12.54 -14.86
N PRO A 2 -7.12 -11.53 -14.92
CA PRO A 2 -6.75 -10.22 -15.44
C PRO A 2 -5.62 -9.64 -14.59
N ARG A 3 -4.56 -9.15 -15.25
CA ARG A 3 -3.49 -8.43 -14.56
C ARG A 3 -4.06 -7.12 -14.00
N PRO A 4 -3.78 -6.76 -12.73
CA PRO A 4 -4.16 -5.46 -12.23
C PRO A 4 -3.50 -4.38 -13.07
N HIS A 5 -4.27 -3.34 -13.37
CA HIS A 5 -3.85 -2.21 -14.19
C HIS A 5 -4.64 -0.97 -13.77
N GLY A 6 -4.18 0.21 -14.15
CA GLY A 6 -4.87 1.46 -13.85
C GLY A 6 -4.66 1.95 -12.42
N PHE A 7 -3.72 1.38 -11.67
CA PHE A 7 -3.29 1.92 -10.39
C PHE A 7 -2.23 3.01 -10.58
N ALA A 8 -2.35 4.08 -9.82
CA ALA A 8 -1.33 5.11 -9.68
C ALA A 8 -1.16 5.43 -8.19
N TYR A 9 0.01 5.97 -7.84
CA TYR A 9 0.25 6.48 -6.50
C TYR A 9 0.94 7.83 -6.55
N GLU A 10 0.71 8.63 -5.53
CA GLU A 10 1.33 9.92 -5.32
C GLU A 10 1.92 9.94 -3.91
N ALA A 11 3.24 10.16 -3.82
CA ALA A 11 3.94 10.25 -2.56
C ALA A 11 4.16 11.72 -2.20
N HIS A 12 3.68 12.12 -1.03
CA HIS A 12 3.82 13.46 -0.51
C HIS A 12 5.00 13.56 0.49
N PRO A 13 5.68 14.73 0.56
CA PRO A 13 6.81 14.94 1.47
C PRO A 13 6.45 14.80 2.96
N ASN A 14 5.16 14.94 3.29
CA ASN A 14 4.63 14.76 4.64
C ASN A 14 4.55 13.28 5.08
N GLY A 15 5.01 12.33 4.24
CA GLY A 15 4.94 10.90 4.52
C GLY A 15 3.57 10.27 4.25
N THR A 16 2.74 10.93 3.44
CA THR A 16 1.45 10.41 2.96
C THR A 16 1.60 9.86 1.55
N VAL A 17 0.97 8.74 1.26
CA VAL A 17 0.87 8.17 -0.08
C VAL A 17 -0.59 7.99 -0.44
N HIS A 18 -1.02 8.61 -1.53
CA HIS A 18 -2.33 8.41 -2.11
C HIS A 18 -2.25 7.37 -3.21
N ILE A 19 -3.11 6.36 -3.14
CA ILE A 19 -3.23 5.35 -4.19
C ILE A 19 -4.58 5.55 -4.88
N THR A 20 -4.56 5.67 -6.20
CA THR A 20 -5.73 5.80 -7.04
C THR A 20 -5.85 4.61 -7.98
N HIS A 21 -7.07 4.26 -8.34
CA HIS A 21 -7.38 3.23 -9.33
C HIS A 21 -8.35 3.83 -10.33
N HIS A 22 -7.95 3.91 -11.61
CA HIS A 22 -8.70 4.60 -12.67
C HIS A 22 -9.18 6.00 -12.25
N ASN A 23 -8.25 6.82 -11.73
CA ASN A 23 -8.49 8.19 -11.24
C ASN A 23 -9.47 8.30 -10.05
N ARG A 24 -9.84 7.18 -9.41
CA ARG A 24 -10.63 7.18 -8.17
C ARG A 24 -9.71 6.91 -6.98
N PRO A 25 -9.83 7.67 -5.87
CA PRO A 25 -9.07 7.38 -4.66
C PRO A 25 -9.43 5.98 -4.16
N ALA A 26 -8.41 5.14 -4.04
CA ALA A 26 -8.56 3.76 -3.60
C ALA A 26 -8.16 3.61 -2.14
N THR A 27 -7.00 4.16 -1.74
CA THR A 27 -6.59 4.23 -0.33
C THR A 27 -5.56 5.33 -0.10
N THR A 28 -5.44 5.75 1.16
CA THR A 28 -4.43 6.69 1.63
C THR A 28 -3.62 6.01 2.72
N LEU A 29 -2.30 6.00 2.54
CA LEU A 29 -1.34 5.46 3.51
C LEU A 29 -0.57 6.62 4.13
N ASN A 30 -0.26 6.52 5.42
CA ASN A 30 0.49 7.52 6.14
C ASN A 30 1.48 6.86 7.10
N GLY A 31 2.63 7.51 7.34
CA GLY A 31 3.63 7.00 8.27
C GLY A 31 4.23 5.66 7.83
N ASP A 32 4.29 4.69 8.74
CA ASP A 32 4.96 3.40 8.48
C ASP A 32 4.34 2.57 7.34
N PRO A 33 2.99 2.46 7.21
CA PRO A 33 2.36 1.89 6.03
C PRO A 33 2.82 2.51 4.70
N ALA A 34 2.98 3.84 4.66
CA ALA A 34 3.43 4.54 3.45
C ALA A 34 4.88 4.17 3.09
N ALA A 35 5.78 4.19 4.07
CA ALA A 35 7.18 3.80 3.85
C ALA A 35 7.31 2.33 3.39
N ARG A 36 6.50 1.43 3.97
CA ARG A 36 6.46 0.02 3.58
C ARG A 36 5.94 -0.15 2.15
N PHE A 37 4.86 0.54 1.80
CA PHE A 37 4.34 0.54 0.44
C PHE A 37 5.40 1.02 -0.56
N LEU A 38 6.12 2.12 -0.27
CA LEU A 38 7.16 2.65 -1.16
C LEU A 38 8.32 1.67 -1.36
N THR A 39 8.67 0.89 -0.33
CA THR A 39 9.68 -0.17 -0.44
C THR A 39 9.18 -1.33 -1.31
N GLU A 40 7.94 -1.77 -1.09
CA GLU A 40 7.33 -2.87 -1.85
C GLU A 40 7.11 -2.49 -3.33
N VAL A 41 6.63 -1.27 -3.62
CA VAL A 41 6.34 -0.80 -4.99
C VAL A 41 7.61 -0.58 -5.81
N THR A 42 8.73 -0.29 -5.17
CA THR A 42 10.03 -0.12 -5.84
C THR A 42 10.71 -1.46 -6.11
N SER A 43 10.44 -2.48 -5.29
CA SER A 43 11.08 -3.81 -5.40
C SER A 43 10.28 -4.81 -6.23
N SER A 44 9.00 -4.55 -6.50
CA SER A 44 8.08 -5.44 -7.20
C SER A 44 7.26 -4.69 -8.24
N ASP A 45 6.43 -5.42 -9.00
CA ASP A 45 5.51 -4.80 -9.96
C ASP A 45 4.54 -3.82 -9.24
N PRO A 46 4.58 -2.52 -9.58
CA PRO A 46 3.76 -1.51 -8.93
C PRO A 46 2.26 -1.80 -8.97
N GLN A 47 1.75 -2.32 -10.10
CA GLN A 47 0.33 -2.59 -10.28
C GLN A 47 -0.13 -3.74 -9.37
N LEU A 48 0.69 -4.78 -9.25
CA LEU A 48 0.41 -5.91 -8.35
C LEU A 48 0.47 -5.49 -6.88
N VAL A 49 1.45 -4.68 -6.51
CA VAL A 49 1.57 -4.16 -5.14
C VAL A 49 0.38 -3.27 -4.80
N MET A 50 0.04 -2.30 -5.65
CA MET A 50 -1.11 -1.42 -5.41
C MET A 50 -2.41 -2.22 -5.32
N ALA A 51 -2.67 -3.14 -6.25
CA ALA A 51 -3.86 -4.00 -6.19
C ALA A 51 -3.96 -4.82 -4.90
N ARG A 52 -2.82 -5.32 -4.39
CA ARG A 52 -2.77 -6.04 -3.12
C ARG A 52 -3.08 -5.11 -1.93
N TRP A 53 -2.51 -3.91 -1.94
CA TRP A 53 -2.71 -2.91 -0.89
C TRP A 53 -4.15 -2.36 -0.88
N THR A 54 -4.75 -2.14 -2.05
CA THR A 54 -6.11 -1.60 -2.20
C THR A 54 -7.21 -2.66 -2.14
N GLY A 55 -6.88 -3.92 -2.47
CA GLY A 55 -7.86 -4.97 -2.75
C GLY A 55 -8.49 -5.65 -1.54
N ASN A 56 -7.79 -5.79 -0.40
CA ASN A 56 -8.38 -6.39 0.82
C ASN A 56 -7.42 -6.38 2.03
N TYR A 57 -6.92 -5.21 2.44
CA TYR A 57 -6.18 -5.13 3.71
C TYR A 57 -7.04 -5.46 4.96
N LYS A 58 -8.35 -5.67 4.80
CA LYS A 58 -9.30 -6.02 5.89
C LYS A 58 -9.20 -7.45 6.42
N ARG A 59 -8.53 -8.40 5.78
CA ARG A 59 -8.53 -9.81 6.24
C ARG A 59 -7.17 -10.52 6.36
N GLY A 60 -6.09 -9.99 5.80
CA GLY A 60 -4.86 -10.77 5.59
C GLY A 60 -3.66 -10.49 6.50
N ASN A 61 -3.54 -9.29 7.10
CA ASN A 61 -2.25 -8.83 7.64
C ASN A 61 -2.21 -8.51 9.14
N GLU A 62 -3.26 -8.84 9.89
CA GLU A 62 -3.27 -8.73 11.37
C GLU A 62 -2.09 -9.48 12.02
N ARG A 63 -1.60 -10.54 11.37
CA ARG A 63 -0.45 -11.33 11.83
C ARG A 63 0.91 -10.64 11.64
N THR A 64 1.10 -9.84 10.60
CA THR A 64 2.40 -9.19 10.31
C THR A 64 2.55 -7.85 11.03
N ALA A 65 1.44 -7.18 11.35
CA ALA A 65 1.46 -5.96 12.17
C ALA A 65 1.87 -6.24 13.62
N ARG A 66 1.50 -7.38 14.21
CA ARG A 66 1.92 -7.77 15.56
C ARG A 66 3.43 -7.98 15.73
N ASN A 67 4.14 -8.37 14.67
CA ASN A 67 5.61 -8.55 14.70
C ASN A 67 6.39 -7.32 14.23
N HIS A 68 5.71 -6.21 13.90
CA HIS A 68 6.43 -4.99 13.59
C HIS A 68 7.02 -4.41 14.89
N PRO A 69 8.31 -4.02 14.93
CA PRO A 69 8.96 -3.51 16.14
C PRO A 69 8.25 -2.29 16.77
N ARG A 70 7.34 -1.62 16.05
CA ARG A 70 6.53 -0.51 16.56
C ARG A 70 5.21 -0.90 17.23
N ASN A 71 4.75 -2.15 17.07
CA ASN A 71 3.49 -2.63 17.65
C ASN A 71 3.71 -3.49 18.92
N ARG A 72 4.93 -3.51 19.44
CA ARG A 72 5.32 -4.16 20.68
C ARG A 72 5.43 -3.08 21.77
N ARG A 73 4.28 -2.60 22.24
CA ARG A 73 4.15 -1.86 23.50
C ARG A 73 3.28 -2.68 24.44
#